data_AF-A0AAR2JH46-F1
#
_entry.id   AF-A0AAR2JH46-F1
#
_cell.length_a   1.000
_cell.length_b   1.000
_cell.length_c   1.000
_cell.angle_alpha   90.00
_cell.angle_beta   90.00
_cell.angle_gamma   90.00
#
_symmetry.space_group_name_H-M   'P 1'
#
loop_
_entity.id
_entity.type
_entity.pdbx_description
1 polymer ?
#
loop_
_entity_poly.entity_id
_entity_poly.type
_entity_poly.pdbx_seq_one_letter_code
_entity_poly.pdbx_strand_id
1 'polypeptide(L)'
;MLIYIKHDEQFLVNTNCPISVLLQYVRTKLEIAESELVDLCDEQGVLKLLFLSQQPQENASRLFSPRETFILCTINRESSVYTSLTSDESLRLHAHYK
;
A
#
# COMPACT_ATOMS: atom_id res chain seq x y z
N MET A 1 14.66 -4.47 -4.71
CA MET A 1 14.02 -5.64 -4.11
C MET A 1 12.63 -5.71 -4.70
N LEU A 2 12.14 -6.90 -5.03
CA LEU A 2 10.80 -7.04 -5.61
C LEU A 2 9.81 -7.49 -4.54
N ILE A 3 8.62 -6.91 -4.55
CA ILE A 3 7.44 -7.35 -3.79
C ILE A 3 6.27 -7.56 -4.74
N TYR A 4 5.26 -8.30 -4.30
CA TYR A 4 3.98 -8.37 -4.98
C TYR A 4 2.99 -7.39 -4.36
N ILE A 5 2.25 -6.67 -5.20
CA ILE A 5 1.07 -5.92 -4.77
C ILE A 5 -0.15 -6.63 -5.35
N LYS A 6 -1.08 -7.01 -4.47
CA LYS A 6 -2.35 -7.65 -4.78
C LYS A 6 -3.46 -6.60 -4.77
N HIS A 7 -4.09 -6.46 -5.93
CA HIS A 7 -5.34 -5.74 -6.14
C HIS A 7 -6.36 -6.75 -6.72
N ASP A 8 -7.07 -6.39 -7.78
CA ASP A 8 -7.81 -7.33 -8.64
C ASP A 8 -6.86 -8.31 -9.34
N GLU A 9 -5.71 -7.81 -9.79
CA GLU A 9 -4.59 -8.62 -10.28
C GLU A 9 -3.34 -8.36 -9.45
N GLN A 10 -2.45 -9.36 -9.40
CA GLN A 10 -1.18 -9.26 -8.71
C GLN A 10 -0.09 -8.76 -9.66
N PHE A 11 0.71 -7.80 -9.22
CA PHE A 11 1.85 -7.30 -9.99
C PHE A 11 3.10 -7.10 -9.15
N LEU A 12 4.26 -7.15 -9.80
CA LEU A 12 5.56 -6.93 -9.17
C LEU A 12 5.93 -5.45 -9.11
N VAL A 13 6.54 -5.04 -8.00
CA VAL A 13 7.08 -3.68 -7.83
C VAL A 13 8.48 -3.72 -7.26
N ASN A 14 9.36 -2.86 -7.78
CA ASN A 14 10.70 -2.67 -7.23
C ASN A 14 10.70 -1.61 -6.13
N THR A 15 10.96 -2.03 -4.91
CA THR A 15 11.02 -1.16 -3.73
C THR A 15 12.38 -0.52 -3.51
N ASN A 16 13.37 -0.71 -4.39
CA ASN A 16 14.64 0.02 -4.36
C ASN A 16 14.47 1.46 -4.88
N CYS A 17 13.53 2.19 -4.31
CA CYS A 17 13.19 3.57 -4.66
C CYS A 17 12.73 4.33 -3.40
N PRO A 18 12.67 5.66 -3.44
CA PRO A 18 12.06 6.44 -2.36
C PRO A 18 10.61 6.02 -2.08
N ILE A 19 10.18 6.08 -0.82
CA ILE A 19 8.77 5.83 -0.41
C ILE A 19 7.79 6.65 -1.24
N SER A 20 8.09 7.94 -1.45
CA SER A 20 7.28 8.84 -2.29
C SER A 20 7.11 8.33 -3.73
N VAL A 21 8.19 7.84 -4.34
CA VAL A 21 8.18 7.29 -5.71
C VAL A 21 7.38 6.00 -5.77
N LEU A 22 7.51 5.12 -4.77
CA LEU A 22 6.70 3.90 -4.68
C LEU A 22 5.20 4.25 -4.64
N LEU A 23 4.80 5.16 -3.76
CA LEU A 23 3.41 5.58 -3.63
C LEU A 23 2.89 6.25 -4.91
N GLN A 24 3.70 7.09 -5.55
CA GLN A 24 3.33 7.72 -6.82
C GLN A 24 3.13 6.67 -7.93
N TYR A 25 4.06 5.72 -8.06
CA TYR A 25 3.94 4.64 -9.05
C TYR A 25 2.66 3.83 -8.85
N VAL A 26 2.35 3.45 -7.61
CA VAL A 26 1.15 2.68 -7.31
C VAL A 26 -0.12 3.46 -7.64
N ARG A 27 -0.18 4.75 -7.30
CA ARG A 27 -1.31 5.62 -7.67
C ARG A 27 -1.49 5.71 -9.18
N THR A 28 -0.42 6.00 -9.91
CA THR A 28 -0.47 6.13 -11.37
C THR A 28 -0.85 4.82 -12.04
N LYS A 29 -0.31 3.68 -11.58
CA LYS A 29 -0.59 2.37 -12.17
C LYS A 29 -2.05 1.94 -12.01
N LEU A 30 -2.67 2.31 -10.89
CA LEU A 30 -4.02 1.89 -10.54
C LEU A 30 -5.05 3.02 -10.67
N GLU A 31 -4.67 4.11 -11.34
CA GLU A 31 -5.54 5.26 -11.62
C GLU A 31 -6.23 5.83 -10.38
N ILE A 32 -5.53 5.81 -9.25
CA ILE A 32 -6.04 6.34 -7.97
C ILE A 32 -5.86 7.85 -7.95
N ALA A 33 -6.92 8.57 -7.59
CA ALA A 33 -6.91 10.03 -7.49
C ALA A 33 -5.83 10.53 -6.51
N GLU A 34 -5.20 11.66 -6.81
CA GLU A 34 -4.14 12.23 -5.95
C GLU A 34 -4.65 12.63 -4.55
N SER A 35 -5.95 12.93 -4.43
CA SER A 35 -6.61 13.24 -3.16
C SER A 35 -6.74 12.02 -2.24
N GLU A 36 -6.69 10.81 -2.79
CA GLU A 36 -6.80 9.57 -2.02
C GLU A 36 -5.47 9.26 -1.32
N LEU A 37 -5.60 8.88 -0.05
CA LEU A 37 -4.48 8.40 0.73
C LEU A 37 -4.36 6.90 0.52
N VAL A 38 -3.14 6.47 0.25
CA VAL A 38 -2.86 5.10 -0.14
C VAL A 38 -1.74 4.56 0.73
N ASP A 39 -1.91 3.31 1.14
CA ASP A 39 -0.89 2.54 1.86
C ASP A 39 -0.93 1.08 1.42
N LEU A 40 0.04 0.31 1.90
CA LEU A 40 0.10 -1.13 1.72
C LEU A 40 -0.08 -1.81 3.07
N CYS A 41 -0.84 -2.89 3.12
CA CYS A 41 -0.90 -3.80 4.26
C CYS A 41 -0.40 -5.19 3.88
N ASP A 42 0.07 -5.95 4.85
CA ASP A 42 0.30 -7.39 4.64
C ASP A 42 -1.02 -8.18 4.65
N GLU A 43 -0.94 -9.49 4.41
CA GLU A 43 -2.11 -10.37 4.37
C GLU A 43 -2.85 -10.48 5.72
N GLN A 44 -2.25 -10.01 6.82
CA GLN A 44 -2.89 -9.92 8.13
C GLN A 44 -3.59 -8.56 8.35
N GLY A 45 -3.51 -7.66 7.37
CA GLY A 45 -4.09 -6.32 7.43
C GLY A 45 -3.25 -5.31 8.20
N VAL A 46 -1.97 -5.59 8.48
CA VAL A 46 -1.09 -4.63 9.17
C VAL A 46 -0.50 -3.65 8.16
N LEU A 47 -0.79 -2.36 8.35
CA LEU A 47 -0.33 -1.27 7.50
C LEU A 47 1.19 -1.07 7.58
N LYS A 48 1.80 -0.69 6.47
CA LYS A 48 3.21 -0.26 6.40
C LYS A 48 3.42 1.22 6.72
N LEU A 49 2.35 1.98 6.89
CA LEU A 49 2.34 3.39 7.29
C LEU A 49 3.15 4.29 6.35
N LEU A 50 3.17 3.95 5.06
CA LEU A 50 3.94 4.68 4.04
C LEU A 50 3.46 6.14 3.93
N PHE A 51 2.15 6.35 4.03
CA PHE A 51 1.51 7.66 3.96
C PHE A 51 1.84 8.58 5.15
N LEU A 52 2.32 8.03 6.27
CA LEU A 52 2.76 8.76 7.47
C LEU A 52 4.27 8.91 7.56
N SER A 53 5.02 8.39 6.58
CA SER A 53 6.49 8.45 6.64
C SER A 53 6.98 9.90 6.75
N GLN A 54 7.68 10.18 7.85
CA GLN A 54 8.35 11.47 8.06
C GLN A 54 9.58 11.62 7.15
N GLN A 55 10.00 10.54 6.49
CA GLN A 55 11.17 10.49 5.63
C GLN A 55 10.79 9.89 4.26
N PRO A 56 9.97 10.58 3.46
CA PRO A 56 9.45 10.05 2.20
C PRO A 56 10.52 9.83 1.11
N GLN A 57 11.74 10.32 1.34
CA GLN A 57 12.90 10.14 0.47
C GLN A 57 13.74 8.91 0.84
N GLU A 58 13.47 8.26 1.98
CA GLU A 58 14.14 7.02 2.33
C GLU A 58 13.72 5.86 1.42
N ASN A 59 14.62 4.88 1.31
CA ASN A 59 14.41 3.72 0.46
C ASN A 59 13.29 2.84 1.02
N ALA A 60 12.25 2.64 0.22
CA ALA A 60 11.07 1.89 0.58
C ALA A 60 11.40 0.42 0.91
N SER A 61 12.49 -0.14 0.34
CA SER A 61 12.89 -1.53 0.57
C SER A 61 13.13 -1.87 2.04
N ARG A 62 13.35 -0.87 2.90
CA ARG A 62 13.53 -1.05 4.35
C ARG A 62 12.24 -1.50 5.07
N LEU A 63 11.08 -1.30 4.45
CA LEU A 63 9.77 -1.53 5.07
C LEU A 63 9.10 -2.84 4.62
N PHE A 64 9.76 -3.61 3.76
CA PHE A 64 9.20 -4.83 3.19
C PHE A 64 10.18 -5.99 3.26
N SER A 65 9.65 -7.21 3.28
CA SER A 65 10.44 -8.40 3.00
C SER A 65 10.44 -8.72 1.50
N PRO A 66 11.50 -9.33 0.96
CA PRO A 66 11.54 -9.72 -0.46
C PRO A 66 10.45 -10.73 -0.80
N ARG A 67 9.79 -10.54 -1.95
CA ARG A 67 8.80 -11.46 -2.55
C ARG A 67 7.55 -11.74 -1.69
N GLU A 68 7.31 -10.95 -0.66
CA GLU A 68 6.03 -10.94 0.05
C GLU A 68 4.94 -10.25 -0.77
N THR A 69 3.71 -10.61 -0.46
CA THR A 69 2.50 -10.03 -1.04
C THR A 69 1.92 -8.98 -0.10
N PHE A 70 1.64 -7.81 -0.66
CA PHE A 70 1.00 -6.71 0.04
C PHE A 70 -0.30 -6.34 -0.66
N ILE A 71 -1.30 -5.94 0.10
CA ILE A 71 -2.60 -5.54 -0.40
C ILE A 71 -2.66 -4.02 -0.38
N LEU A 72 -3.25 -3.45 -1.42
CA LEU A 72 -3.44 -2.01 -1.51
C LEU A 72 -4.65 -1.56 -0.70
N CYS A 73 -4.47 -0.51 0.10
CA CYS A 73 -5.53 0.11 0.89
C CYS A 73 -5.64 1.60 0.63
N THR A 74 -6.88 2.10 0.62
CA THR A 74 -7.16 3.52 0.78
C THR A 74 -7.44 3.85 2.25
N ILE A 75 -6.95 5.02 2.65
CA ILE A 75 -7.06 5.51 4.02
C ILE A 75 -8.14 6.58 4.05
N ASN A 76 -9.22 6.33 4.78
CA ASN A 76 -10.14 7.39 5.15
C ASN A 76 -9.61 8.07 6.43
N ARG A 77 -9.48 9.40 6.44
CA ARG A 77 -9.01 10.14 7.63
C ARG A 77 -10.11 10.40 8.66
N GLU A 78 -11.37 10.36 8.24
CA GLU A 78 -12.53 10.71 9.08
C GLU A 78 -13.04 9.52 9.89
N SER A 79 -12.82 8.32 9.38
CA SER A 79 -13.02 7.07 10.09
C SER A 79 -11.67 6.39 10.15
N SER A 80 -11.21 5.90 11.31
CA SER A 80 -10.01 5.05 11.42
C SER A 80 -10.15 3.68 10.71
N VAL A 81 -10.98 3.62 9.69
CA VAL A 81 -11.40 2.50 8.88
C VAL A 81 -10.74 2.66 7.51
N TYR A 82 -10.13 1.58 7.08
CA TYR A 82 -9.42 1.46 5.82
C TYR A 82 -10.18 0.49 4.93
N THR A 83 -10.17 0.75 3.62
CA THR A 83 -10.84 -0.12 2.64
C THR A 83 -9.78 -0.63 1.68
N SER A 84 -9.64 -1.95 1.55
CA SER A 84 -8.86 -2.51 0.45
C SER A 84 -9.56 -2.19 -0.87
N LEU A 85 -8.79 -1.80 -1.89
CA LEU A 85 -9.36 -1.36 -3.17
C LEU A 85 -9.78 -2.53 -4.09
N THR A 86 -9.68 -3.76 -3.61
CA THR A 86 -9.98 -4.95 -4.39
C THR A 86 -11.49 -5.16 -4.58
N SER A 87 -11.86 -5.62 -5.78
CA SER A 87 -13.21 -6.10 -6.11
C SER A 87 -13.56 -7.44 -5.44
N ASP A 88 -12.57 -8.15 -4.88
CA ASP A 88 -12.76 -9.38 -4.14
C ASP A 88 -13.22 -9.09 -2.71
N GLU A 89 -14.51 -9.30 -2.42
CA GLU A 89 -15.08 -9.08 -1.09
C GLU A 89 -14.41 -9.92 0.01
N SER A 90 -13.78 -11.05 -0.32
CA SER A 90 -13.05 -11.87 0.66
C SER A 90 -11.73 -11.23 1.12
N LEU A 91 -11.22 -10.26 0.36
CA LEU A 91 -10.01 -9.49 0.64
C LEU A 91 -10.32 -8.08 1.16
N ARG A 92 -11.59 -7.76 1.45
CA ARG A 92 -11.99 -6.57 2.21
C ARG A 92 -11.52 -6.67 3.66
N LEU A 93 -10.22 -6.46 3.83
CA LEU A 93 -9.59 -6.34 5.14
C LEU A 93 -9.94 -4.98 5.72
N HIS A 94 -10.65 -4.99 6.84
CA HIS A 94 -10.71 -3.85 7.73
C HIS A 94 -9.39 -3.80 8.51
N ALA A 95 -8.38 -3.16 7.94
CA ALA A 95 -7.14 -2.87 8.67
C ALA A 95 -7.48 -1.90 9.83
N HIS A 96 -7.04 -2.23 11.04
CA HIS A 96 -7.27 -1.40 12.23
C HIS A 96 -5.99 -0.63 12.58
N TYR A 97 -6.09 0.69 12.62
CA TYR A 97 -5.06 1.56 13.20
C TYR A 97 -5.34 1.69 14.70
N LYS A 98 -4.37 1.31 15.54
CA LYS A 98 -4.44 1.45 17.01
C LYS A 98 -3.82 2.76 17.47
#